data_AF-A0A7K1LB74-F1
#
_entry.id   AF-A0A7K1LB74-F1
#
_cell.length_a   1.000
_cell.length_b   1.000
_cell.length_c   1.000
_cell.angle_alpha   90.00
_cell.angle_beta   90.00
_cell.angle_gamma   90.00
#
_symmetry.space_group_name_H-M   'P 1'
#
loop_
_entity.id
_entity.type
_entity.pdbx_description
1 polymer ?
#
loop_
_entity_poly.entity_id
_entity_poly.type
_entity_poly.pdbx_seq_one_letter_code
_entity_poly.pdbx_strand_id
1 'polypeptide(L)'
;MLDELRRTLQAEAPWPVVQVVAGWGGVGKSEVALQFADRHRDECRLVWWLIAETAQDGRAGLGELRWALCTPLGSAAVQAPRPEAAAWALARLAAHDRWLVIFDNAEHPHLLEPLLR
;
A
#
# COMPACT_ATOMS: atom_id res chain seq x y z
N MET A 1 -3.22 4.12 19.82
CA MET A 1 -2.45 3.56 18.69
C MET A 1 -3.21 3.72 17.38
N LEU A 2 -4.38 3.10 17.21
CA LEU A 2 -5.17 3.22 15.96
C LEU A 2 -5.58 4.68 15.65
N ASP A 3 -5.95 5.47 16.67
CA ASP A 3 -6.24 6.90 16.49
C ASP A 3 -5.02 7.75 16.12
N GLU A 4 -3.83 7.33 16.55
CA GLU A 4 -2.58 8.00 16.18
C GLU A 4 -2.23 7.68 14.72
N LEU A 5 -2.34 6.40 14.34
CA LEU A 5 -2.17 5.97 12.95
C LEU A 5 -3.15 6.69 12.02
N ARG A 6 -4.40 6.86 12.45
CA ARG A 6 -5.41 7.64 11.72
C ARG A 6 -5.02 9.10 11.59
N ARG A 7 -4.64 9.76 12.68
CA ARG A 7 -4.27 11.18 12.65
C ARG A 7 -3.12 11.43 11.70
N THR A 8 -2.13 10.55 11.65
CA THR A 8 -1.01 10.73 10.73
C THR A 8 -1.43 10.48 9.29
N LEU A 9 -2.19 9.42 8.99
CA LEU A 9 -2.66 9.12 7.63
C LEU A 9 -3.66 10.15 7.08
N GLN A 10 -4.34 10.91 7.94
CA GLN A 10 -5.26 11.99 7.55
C GLN A 10 -4.61 13.38 7.50
N ALA A 11 -3.31 13.50 7.77
CA ALA A 11 -2.63 14.78 7.63
C ALA A 11 -2.69 15.25 6.16
N GLU A 12 -3.15 16.48 5.94
CA GLU A 12 -3.13 17.07 4.59
C GLU A 12 -1.68 17.16 4.10
N ALA A 13 -1.37 16.39 3.05
CA ALA A 13 -0.06 16.38 2.42
C ALA A 13 -0.22 16.38 0.90
N PRO A 14 0.65 17.09 0.17
CA PRO A 14 0.68 17.05 -1.30
C PRO A 14 1.22 15.72 -1.87
N TRP A 15 1.57 14.76 -1.01
CA TRP A 15 2.18 13.47 -1.33
C TRP A 15 1.50 12.34 -0.54
N PRO A 16 1.60 11.07 -1.00
CA PRO A 16 1.13 9.93 -0.23
C PRO A 16 1.74 9.92 1.19
N VAL A 17 0.88 9.85 2.21
CA VAL A 17 1.35 9.73 3.59
C VAL A 17 1.70 8.28 3.87
N VAL A 18 2.97 8.01 4.15
CA VAL A 18 3.46 6.68 4.53
C VAL A 18 3.56 6.60 6.04
N GLN A 19 3.04 5.53 6.64
CA GLN A 19 3.21 5.23 8.06
C GLN A 19 3.82 3.85 8.24
N VAL A 20 4.87 3.78 9.06
CA VAL A 20 5.56 2.52 9.38
C VAL A 20 5.13 2.06 10.76
N VAL A 21 4.50 0.88 10.83
CA VAL A 21 4.19 0.21 12.08
C VAL A 21 5.30 -0.81 12.35
N ALA A 22 6.28 -0.44 13.19
CA ALA A 22 7.41 -1.29 13.56
C ALA A 22 7.34 -1.74 15.03
N GLY A 23 7.92 -2.90 15.31
CA GLY A 23 7.93 -3.51 16.65
C GLY A 23 8.46 -4.94 16.59
N TRP A 24 8.78 -5.51 17.76
CA TRP A 24 9.33 -6.86 17.89
C TRP A 24 8.43 -7.94 17.23
N GLY A 25 8.97 -9.12 16.93
CA GLY A 25 8.16 -10.23 16.40
C GLY A 25 7.03 -10.59 17.37
N GLY A 26 5.83 -10.92 16.86
CA GLY A 26 4.74 -11.44 17.68
C GLY A 26 3.87 -10.44 18.45
N VAL A 27 4.13 -9.12 18.39
CA VAL A 27 3.27 -8.10 19.05
C VAL A 27 1.97 -7.74 18.29
N GLY A 28 1.60 -8.49 17.25
CA GLY A 28 0.31 -8.31 16.56
C GLY A 28 0.24 -7.09 15.61
N LYS A 29 1.35 -6.67 15.00
CA LYS A 29 1.37 -5.52 14.06
C LYS A 29 0.42 -5.72 12.88
N SER A 30 0.38 -6.92 12.31
CA SER A 30 -0.54 -7.27 11.23
C SER A 30 -2.00 -7.23 11.72
N GLU A 31 -2.28 -7.65 12.97
CA GLU A 31 -3.61 -7.53 13.59
C GLU A 31 -4.05 -6.06 13.71
N VAL A 32 -3.11 -5.16 14.07
CA VAL A 32 -3.35 -3.72 14.17
C VAL A 32 -3.67 -3.12 12.80
N ALA A 33 -2.89 -3.47 11.78
CA ALA A 33 -3.15 -3.04 10.40
C ALA A 33 -4.49 -3.56 9.89
N LEU A 34 -4.86 -4.80 10.22
CA LEU A 34 -6.13 -5.41 9.85
C LEU A 34 -7.31 -4.72 10.53
N GLN A 35 -7.24 -4.49 11.84
CA GLN A 35 -8.28 -3.75 12.58
C GLN A 35 -8.43 -2.31 12.09
N PHE A 36 -7.31 -1.66 11.72
CA PHE A 36 -7.36 -0.33 11.12
C PHE A 36 -8.10 -0.35 9.78
N ALA A 37 -7.70 -1.26 8.88
CA ALA A 37 -8.31 -1.41 7.57
C ALA A 37 -9.80 -1.74 7.65
N ASP A 38 -10.18 -2.59 8.60
CA ASP A 38 -11.59 -2.97 8.79
C ASP A 38 -12.42 -1.81 9.35
N ARG A 39 -11.92 -1.12 10.39
CA ARG A 39 -12.62 0.01 11.02
C ARG A 39 -12.83 1.18 10.07
N HIS A 40 -11.91 1.40 9.13
CA HIS A 40 -11.95 2.54 8.20
C HIS A 40 -12.29 2.13 6.77
N ARG A 41 -12.79 0.91 6.56
CA ARG A 41 -13.13 0.38 5.23
C ARG A 41 -14.09 1.29 4.48
N ASP A 42 -15.12 1.81 5.16
CA ASP A 42 -16.15 2.66 4.54
C ASP A 42 -15.65 4.06 4.19
N GLU A 43 -14.56 4.50 4.84
CA GLU A 43 -13.88 5.76 4.53
C GLU A 43 -12.91 5.60 3.35
N CYS A 44 -12.46 4.37 3.07
CA CYS A 44 -11.53 4.07 2.00
C CYS A 44 -12.27 3.73 0.70
N ARG A 45 -11.86 4.37 -0.40
CA ARG A 45 -12.32 3.98 -1.75
C ARG A 45 -11.67 2.68 -2.22
N LEU A 46 -10.49 2.38 -1.69
CA LEU A 46 -9.73 1.17 -1.98
C LEU A 46 -8.86 0.81 -0.78
N VAL A 47 -8.88 -0.46 -0.40
CA VAL A 47 -7.94 -1.06 0.55
C VAL A 47 -7.22 -2.19 -0.17
N TRP A 48 -5.89 -2.12 -0.25
CA TRP A 48 -5.06 -3.14 -0.87
C TRP A 48 -4.01 -3.65 0.12
N TRP A 49 -3.99 -4.95 0.34
CA TRP A 49 -3.03 -5.61 1.23
C TRP A 49 -2.07 -6.44 0.39
N LEU A 50 -0.77 -6.27 0.61
CA LEU A 50 0.25 -7.08 -0.04
C LEU A 50 1.31 -7.52 0.98
N ILE A 51 1.96 -8.65 0.69
CA ILE A 51 3.12 -9.13 1.46
C ILE A 51 4.38 -8.55 0.83
N ALA A 52 5.25 -7.94 1.65
CA ALA A 52 6.40 -7.15 1.24
C ALA A 52 7.70 -7.61 1.93
N GLU A 53 7.89 -8.92 2.06
CA GLU A 53 9.09 -9.52 2.67
C GLU A 53 10.36 -9.06 1.96
N THR A 54 10.30 -8.97 0.62
CA THR A 54 11.35 -8.37 -0.20
C THR A 54 10.83 -7.20 -1.04
N ALA A 55 11.76 -6.39 -1.58
CA ALA A 55 11.41 -5.36 -2.57
C ALA A 55 10.72 -5.94 -3.81
N GLN A 56 11.02 -7.20 -4.17
CA GLN A 56 10.43 -7.86 -5.31
C GLN A 56 8.97 -8.23 -5.05
N ASP A 57 8.63 -8.62 -3.82
CA ASP A 57 7.25 -8.92 -3.41
C ASP A 57 6.40 -7.65 -3.40
N GLY A 58 6.95 -6.55 -2.86
CA GLY A 58 6.31 -5.23 -2.95
C GLY A 58 6.01 -4.80 -4.39
N ARG A 59 6.98 -4.99 -5.30
CA ARG A 59 6.78 -4.70 -6.74
C ARG A 59 5.73 -5.61 -7.37
N ALA A 60 5.71 -6.90 -6.99
CA ALA A 60 4.73 -7.85 -7.49
C ALA A 60 3.31 -7.47 -7.05
N GLY A 61 3.11 -7.21 -5.76
CA GLY A 61 1.81 -6.81 -5.21
C GLY A 61 1.28 -5.49 -5.76
N LEU A 62 2.17 -4.52 -6.07
CA LEU A 62 1.78 -3.30 -6.80
C LEU A 62 1.41 -3.57 -8.26
N GLY A 63 2.08 -4.53 -8.91
CA GLY A 63 1.71 -4.99 -10.25
C GLY A 63 0.33 -5.66 -10.27
N GLU A 64 0.00 -6.43 -9.24
CA GLU A 64 -1.33 -7.02 -9.05
C GLU A 64 -2.40 -5.96 -8.79
N LEU A 65 -2.08 -4.92 -8.02
CA LEU A 65 -2.98 -3.77 -7.85
C LEU A 65 -3.26 -3.09 -9.19
N ARG A 66 -2.22 -2.84 -10.00
CA ARG A 66 -2.38 -2.30 -11.36
C ARG A 66 -3.31 -3.19 -12.19
N TRP A 67 -3.08 -4.50 -12.16
CA TRP A 67 -3.92 -5.47 -12.85
C TRP A 67 -5.38 -5.31 -12.43
N ALA A 68 -5.67 -5.40 -11.12
CA ALA A 68 -7.02 -5.34 -10.57
C ALA A 68 -7.75 -4.03 -10.92
N LEU A 69 -7.03 -2.90 -10.98
CA LEU A 69 -7.58 -1.61 -11.38
C LEU A 69 -7.85 -1.51 -12.89
N CYS A 70 -7.12 -2.27 -13.69
CA CYS A 70 -7.16 -2.24 -15.15
C CYS A 70 -8.12 -3.26 -15.76
N THR A 71 -8.34 -4.41 -15.10
CA THR A 71 -9.23 -5.48 -15.58
C THR A 71 -10.67 -5.00 -15.83
N PRO A 72 -11.30 -4.19 -14.95
CA PRO A 72 -12.64 -3.66 -15.20
C PRO A 72 -12.72 -2.72 -16.41
N LEU A 73 -11.58 -2.16 -16.84
CA LEU A 73 -11.49 -1.17 -17.91
C LEU A 73 -11.15 -1.79 -19.27
N GLY A 74 -11.07 -3.13 -19.37
CA GLY A 74 -10.68 -3.82 -20.61
C GLY A 74 -9.27 -3.46 -21.09
N SER A 75 -8.43 -2.91 -20.21
CA SER A 75 -7.13 -2.37 -20.61
C SER A 75 -6.12 -3.50 -20.77
N ALA A 76 -5.40 -3.49 -21.91
CA ALA A 76 -4.34 -4.44 -22.23
C ALA A 76 -3.07 -4.25 -21.38
N ALA A 77 -3.20 -3.83 -20.12
CA ALA A 77 -2.11 -3.55 -19.18
C ALA A 77 -1.34 -4.80 -18.72
N VAL A 78 -1.48 -5.92 -19.44
CA VAL A 78 -1.11 -7.28 -19.03
C VAL A 78 0.37 -7.60 -19.15
N GLN A 79 1.18 -6.76 -19.79
CA GLN A 79 2.55 -7.16 -20.15
C GLN A 79 3.63 -6.13 -19.83
N ALA A 80 3.35 -5.11 -19.00
CA ALA A 80 4.41 -4.21 -18.57
C ALA A 80 5.39 -4.92 -17.62
N PRO A 81 6.71 -4.69 -17.73
CA PRO A 81 7.68 -5.14 -16.74
C PRO A 81 7.27 -4.72 -15.32
N ARG A 82 7.53 -5.57 -14.32
CA ARG A 82 7.15 -5.33 -12.91
C ARG A 82 7.52 -3.93 -12.37
N PRO A 83 8.70 -3.34 -12.68
CA PRO A 83 9.05 -2.00 -12.22
C PRO A 83 8.10 -0.91 -12.75
N GLU A 84 7.71 -0.99 -14.02
CA GLU A 84 6.77 -0.05 -14.64
C GLU A 84 5.35 -0.26 -14.11
N ALA A 85 4.99 -1.50 -13.79
CA ALA A 85 3.72 -1.81 -13.15
C ALA A 85 3.62 -1.20 -11.74
N ALA A 86 4.70 -1.31 -10.95
CA ALA A 86 4.78 -0.72 -9.63
C ALA A 86 4.73 0.81 -9.67
N ALA A 87 5.55 1.45 -10.52
CA ALA A 87 5.56 2.90 -10.69
C ALA A 87 4.18 3.45 -11.11
N TRP A 88 3.50 2.75 -12.02
CA TRP A 88 2.14 3.12 -12.42
C TRP A 88 1.16 3.06 -11.23
N ALA A 89 1.21 1.99 -10.42
CA ALA A 89 0.32 1.83 -9.28
C ALA A 89 0.55 2.93 -8.24
N LEU A 90 1.81 3.30 -8.00
CA LEU A 90 2.19 4.39 -7.09
C LEU A 90 1.73 5.75 -7.60
N ALA A 91 1.91 6.03 -8.89
CA ALA A 91 1.40 7.26 -9.50
C ALA A 91 -0.13 7.35 -9.39
N ARG A 92 -0.84 6.21 -9.53
CA ARG A 92 -2.28 6.15 -9.29
C ARG A 92 -2.65 6.41 -7.84
N LEU A 93 -1.92 5.81 -6.89
CA LEU A 93 -2.11 6.04 -5.46
C LEU A 93 -1.96 7.53 -5.11
N ALA A 94 -0.94 8.20 -5.64
CA ALA A 94 -0.72 9.62 -5.43
C ALA A 94 -1.80 10.53 -6.05
N ALA A 95 -2.48 10.05 -7.10
CA ALA A 95 -3.53 10.79 -7.79
C ALA A 95 -4.95 10.54 -7.23
N HIS A 96 -5.09 9.66 -6.23
CA HIS A 96 -6.39 9.26 -5.71
C HIS A 96 -6.45 9.34 -4.18
N ASP A 97 -7.37 10.17 -3.69
CA ASP A 97 -7.63 10.27 -2.25
C ASP A 97 -8.34 9.03 -1.70
N ARG A 98 -8.12 8.80 -0.40
CA ARG A 98 -8.79 7.74 0.39
C ARG A 98 -8.46 6.33 -0.11
N TRP A 99 -7.26 6.13 -0.62
CA TRP A 99 -6.72 4.79 -0.90
C TRP A 99 -5.76 4.39 0.22
N LEU A 100 -5.87 3.15 0.68
CA LEU A 100 -5.02 2.57 1.69
C LEU A 100 -4.29 1.36 1.10
N VAL A 101 -2.96 1.39 1.13
CA VAL A 101 -2.11 0.26 0.74
C VAL A 101 -1.27 -0.18 1.93
N ILE A 102 -1.35 -1.46 2.25
CA ILE A 102 -0.67 -2.07 3.40
C ILE A 102 0.40 -3.02 2.87
N PHE A 103 1.65 -2.72 3.23
CA PHE A 103 2.82 -3.55 3.00
C PHE A 103 3.07 -4.36 4.29
N ASP A 104 2.53 -5.58 4.35
CA ASP A 104 2.71 -6.46 5.50
C ASP A 104 3.99 -7.29 5.38
N ASN A 105 4.54 -7.71 6.51
CA ASN A 105 5.82 -8.41 6.59
C ASN A 105 7.02 -7.67 5.96
N ALA A 106 7.01 -6.33 5.94
CA ALA A 106 8.14 -5.53 5.47
C ALA A 106 9.32 -5.52 6.46
N GLU A 107 10.07 -6.63 6.54
CA GLU A 107 11.21 -6.79 7.47
C GLU A 107 12.33 -5.76 7.22
N HIS A 108 12.42 -5.27 5.99
CA HIS A 108 13.41 -4.30 5.55
C HIS A 108 12.74 -3.11 4.85
N PRO A 109 12.12 -2.18 5.59
CA PRO A 109 11.35 -1.07 5.01
C PRO A 109 12.17 -0.16 4.07
N HIS A 110 13.48 -0.05 4.31
CA HIS A 110 14.41 0.69 3.45
C HIS A 110 14.49 0.13 2.02
N LEU A 111 14.17 -1.15 1.81
CA LEU A 111 14.09 -1.75 0.48
C LEU A 111 12.84 -1.31 -0.29
N LEU A 112 11.83 -0.78 0.42
CA LEU A 112 10.61 -0.24 -0.16
C LEU A 112 10.70 1.27 -0.42
N GLU A 113 11.63 2.00 0.22
CA GLU A 113 11.82 3.44 -0.02
C GLU A 113 11.94 3.84 -1.50
N PRO A 114 12.66 3.10 -2.37
CA PRO A 114 12.71 3.42 -3.80
C PRO A 114 11.36 3.28 -4.52
N LEU A 115 10.38 2.59 -3.91
CA LEU A 115 9.00 2.51 -4.39
C LEU A 115 8.13 3.63 -3.84
N LEU A 116 8.61 4.48 -2.93
CA LEU A 116 7.77 5.45 -2.22
C LEU A 116 8.16 6.90 -2.54
N ARG A 117 9.00 7.12 -3.56
CA ARG A 117 9.52 8.43 -3.99
C ARG A 117 9.06 8.78 -5.40
#